data_AF-L0K157-F1
#
_entry.id   AF-L0K157-F1
#
_cell.length_a   1.000
_cell.length_b   1.000
_cell.length_c   1.000
_cell.angle_alpha   90.00
_cell.angle_beta   90.00
_cell.angle_gamma   90.00
#
_symmetry.space_group_name_H-M   'P 1'
#
loop_
_entity.id
_entity.type
_entity.pdbx_description
1 polymer ?
#
loop_
_entity_poly.entity_id
_entity_poly.type
_entity_poly.pdbx_seq_one_letter_code
_entity_poly.pdbx_strand_id
1 'polypeptide(L)'
;MATDETGLFSGGIAIGAVLVVLGIAAYVGTGFASITALIPAIFGVALVVLGWIGRSTGRRRAVAYGYGLLGLVGVAGSTRGLTDVWTLATGGSVDSPIAAGSQAVMVVLCIGLLFLVGRSLGDDR
;
A
#
# COMPACT_ATOMS: atom_id res chain seq x y z
N MET A 1 3.66 -15.55 20.03
CA MET A 1 4.91 -14.85 19.68
C MET A 1 5.39 -15.18 18.26
N ALA A 2 5.84 -16.40 17.93
CA ALA A 2 6.32 -16.72 16.56
C ALA A 2 5.26 -16.62 15.43
N THR A 3 3.98 -16.81 15.77
CA THR A 3 2.84 -16.70 14.84
C THR A 3 2.59 -15.27 14.37
N ASP A 4 2.75 -14.27 15.25
CA ASP A 4 2.51 -12.86 14.92
C ASP A 4 3.66 -12.25 14.11
N GLU A 5 4.89 -12.74 14.30
CA GLU A 5 6.04 -12.34 13.47
C GLU A 5 5.83 -12.78 12.03
N THR A 6 5.42 -14.04 11.86
CA THR A 6 5.12 -14.62 10.55
C THR A 6 3.92 -13.93 9.92
N GLY A 7 2.91 -13.55 10.72
CA GLY A 7 1.74 -12.80 10.29
C GLY A 7 2.07 -11.41 9.76
N LEU A 8 2.94 -10.64 10.44
CA LEU A 8 3.37 -9.31 9.99
C LEU A 8 4.11 -9.39 8.65
N PHE A 9 5.10 -10.29 8.52
CA PHE A 9 5.88 -10.42 7.29
C PHE A 9 5.00 -10.89 6.13
N SER A 10 4.23 -11.95 6.34
CA SER A 10 3.39 -12.53 5.28
C SER A 10 2.28 -11.58 4.86
N GLY A 11 1.66 -10.87 5.82
CA GLY A 11 0.63 -9.88 5.57
C GLY A 11 1.16 -8.68 4.78
N GLY A 12 2.31 -8.13 5.17
CA GLY A 12 2.93 -7.02 4.44
C GLY A 12 3.37 -7.39 3.02
N ILE A 13 3.91 -8.60 2.83
CA ILE A 13 4.26 -9.12 1.50
C ILE A 13 2.99 -9.33 0.65
N ALA A 14 1.93 -9.90 1.22
CA ALA A 14 0.67 -10.12 0.50
C ALA A 14 0.03 -8.79 0.07
N ILE A 15 -0.07 -7.82 0.98
CA ILE A 15 -0.55 -6.47 0.66
C ILE A 15 0.32 -5.84 -0.43
N GLY A 16 1.65 -5.95 -0.31
CA GLY A 16 2.58 -5.45 -1.30
C GLY A 16 2.36 -6.07 -2.68
N ALA A 17 2.21 -7.39 -2.77
CA ALA A 17 1.95 -8.10 -4.02
C ALA A 17 0.63 -7.67 -4.66
N VAL A 18 -0.44 -7.51 -3.86
CA VAL A 18 -1.73 -7.00 -4.35
C VAL A 18 -1.59 -5.60 -4.93
N LEU A 19 -0.83 -4.72 -4.26
CA LEU A 19 -0.57 -3.35 -4.74
C LEU A 19 0.23 -3.34 -6.06
N VAL A 20 1.20 -4.24 -6.22
CA VAL A 20 1.93 -4.42 -7.48
C VAL A 20 0.98 -4.79 -8.61
N VAL A 21 0.17 -5.83 -8.41
CA VAL A 21 -0.79 -6.29 -9.43
C VAL A 21 -1.79 -5.19 -9.76
N LEU A 22 -2.33 -4.53 -8.74
CA LEU A 22 -3.28 -3.43 -8.90
C LEU A 22 -2.70 -2.27 -9.72
N GLY A 23 -1.50 -1.80 -9.40
CA GLY A 23 -0.91 -0.66 -10.10
C GLY A 23 -0.56 -0.98 -11.56
N ILE A 24 -0.04 -2.19 -11.82
CA ILE A 24 0.23 -2.65 -13.19
C ILE A 24 -1.09 -2.77 -13.97
N ALA A 25 -2.11 -3.41 -13.39
CA ALA A 25 -3.41 -3.57 -14.02
C ALA A 25 -4.08 -2.21 -14.30
N ALA A 26 -3.98 -1.26 -13.37
CA ALA A 26 -4.52 0.09 -13.55
C ALA A 26 -3.79 0.83 -14.67
N TYR A 27 -2.46 0.74 -14.75
CA TYR A 27 -1.69 1.37 -15.81
C TYR A 27 -2.04 0.80 -17.20
N VAL A 28 -2.11 -0.52 -17.33
CA VAL A 28 -2.55 -1.18 -18.56
C VAL A 28 -4.00 -0.81 -18.89
N GLY A 29 -4.89 -0.76 -17.90
CA GLY A 29 -6.29 -0.36 -18.05
C GLY A 29 -6.48 1.07 -18.54
N THR A 30 -5.52 1.97 -18.26
CA THR A 30 -5.49 3.33 -18.83
C THR A 30 -4.92 3.39 -20.25
N GLY A 31 -4.59 2.25 -20.87
CA GLY A 31 -3.91 2.23 -22.16
C GLY A 31 -2.51 2.85 -22.11
N PHE A 32 -1.82 2.69 -20.97
CA PHE A 32 -0.49 3.26 -20.71
C PHE A 32 -0.44 4.80 -20.64
N ALA A 33 -1.59 5.46 -20.54
CA ALA A 33 -1.68 6.92 -20.53
C ALA A 33 -1.38 7.55 -19.15
N SER A 34 -1.58 6.82 -18.05
CA SER A 34 -1.54 7.39 -16.70
C SER A 34 -0.44 6.79 -15.82
N ILE A 35 0.73 7.42 -15.81
CA ILE A 35 1.88 6.99 -14.98
C ILE A 35 1.53 7.02 -13.48
N THR A 36 0.62 7.89 -13.05
CA THR A 36 0.16 7.97 -11.66
C THR A 36 -0.60 6.72 -11.20
N ALA A 37 -1.16 5.92 -12.11
CA ALA A 37 -1.75 4.62 -11.81
C ALA A 37 -0.70 3.57 -11.37
N LEU A 38 0.60 3.84 -11.61
CA LEU A 38 1.70 2.96 -11.21
C LEU A 38 2.17 3.19 -9.77
N ILE A 39 1.72 4.27 -9.12
CA ILE A 39 2.09 4.60 -7.74
C ILE A 39 1.81 3.44 -6.76
N PRO A 40 0.63 2.79 -6.79
CA PRO A 40 0.38 1.59 -5.98
C PRO A 40 1.43 0.51 -6.18
N ALA A 41 1.88 0.28 -7.42
CA ALA A 41 2.85 -0.76 -7.69
C ALA A 41 4.24 -0.45 -7.10
N ILE A 42 4.67 0.80 -7.15
CA ILE A 42 5.94 1.23 -6.55
C ILE A 42 5.94 0.98 -5.04
N PHE A 43 4.85 1.34 -4.36
CA PHE A 43 4.67 1.04 -2.93
C PHE A 43 4.63 -0.46 -2.67
N GLY A 44 3.91 -1.20 -3.51
CA GLY A 44 3.81 -2.64 -3.41
C GLY A 44 5.18 -3.32 -3.45
N VAL A 45 6.04 -2.93 -4.39
CA VAL A 45 7.42 -3.44 -4.48
C VAL A 45 8.21 -3.14 -3.20
N ALA A 46 8.13 -1.91 -2.68
CA ALA A 46 8.83 -1.54 -1.45
C ALA A 46 8.40 -2.41 -0.25
N LEU A 47 7.10 -2.71 -0.13
CA LEU A 47 6.56 -3.57 0.93
C LEU A 47 7.03 -5.03 0.80
N VAL A 48 7.03 -5.57 -0.41
CA VAL A 48 7.51 -6.94 -0.69
C VAL A 48 8.99 -7.06 -0.34
N VAL A 49 9.81 -6.13 -0.82
CA VAL A 49 11.27 -6.12 -0.57
C VAL A 49 11.56 -6.03 0.93
N LEU A 50 10.91 -5.10 1.63
CA LEU A 50 11.14 -4.93 3.07
C LEU A 50 10.70 -6.17 3.87
N GLY A 51 9.58 -6.78 3.50
CA GLY A 51 9.10 -8.01 4.13
C GLY A 51 10.03 -9.18 3.92
N TRP A 52 10.54 -9.33 2.70
CA TRP A 52 11.46 -10.41 2.35
C TRP A 52 12.80 -10.29 3.09
N ILE A 53 13.38 -9.09 3.12
CA ILE A 53 14.61 -8.79 3.89
C ILE A 53 14.36 -8.98 5.39
N GLY A 54 13.19 -8.56 5.90
CA GLY A 54 12.81 -8.76 7.30
C GLY A 54 12.75 -10.22 7.69
N ARG A 55 12.14 -11.04 6.82
CA ARG A 55 12.02 -12.48 7.02
C ARG A 55 13.36 -13.19 7.06
N SER A 56 14.33 -12.76 6.22
CA SER A 56 15.67 -13.37 6.21
C SER A 56 16.55 -12.91 7.37
N THR A 57 16.39 -11.68 7.84
CA THR A 57 17.22 -11.10 8.91
C THR A 57 16.63 -11.26 10.32
N GLY A 58 15.37 -11.68 10.44
CA GLY A 58 14.66 -11.77 11.72
C GLY A 58 14.38 -10.41 12.39
N ARG A 59 14.57 -9.30 11.66
CA ARG A 59 14.46 -7.93 12.20
C ARG A 59 13.02 -7.41 12.22
N ARG A 60 12.15 -8.04 13.01
CA ARG A 60 10.72 -7.72 13.08
C ARG A 60 10.44 -6.25 13.37
N ARG A 61 11.06 -5.65 14.40
CA ARG A 61 10.83 -4.23 14.76
C ARG A 61 11.18 -3.27 13.63
N ALA A 62 12.29 -3.51 12.93
CA ALA A 62 12.71 -2.68 11.80
C ALA A 62 11.68 -2.73 10.65
N VAL A 63 11.14 -3.93 10.37
CA VAL A 63 10.07 -4.08 9.38
C VAL A 63 8.76 -3.45 9.86
N ALA A 64 8.39 -3.59 11.12
CA ALA A 64 7.19 -2.94 11.66
C ALA A 64 7.27 -1.41 11.48
N TYR A 65 8.41 -0.79 11.80
CA TYR A 65 8.61 0.64 11.56
C TYR A 65 8.62 1.01 10.08
N GLY A 66 9.27 0.21 9.23
CA GLY A 66 9.29 0.47 7.79
C GLY A 66 7.92 0.32 7.12
N TYR A 67 7.15 -0.71 7.50
CA TYR A 67 5.75 -0.86 7.09
C TYR A 67 4.86 0.25 7.65
N GLY A 68 5.07 0.66 8.90
CA GLY A 68 4.39 1.80 9.49
C GLY A 68 4.64 3.09 8.69
N LEU A 69 5.91 3.37 8.39
CA LEU A 69 6.30 4.55 7.63
C LEU A 69 5.73 4.51 6.20
N LEU A 70 5.89 3.39 5.49
CA LEU A 70 5.35 3.23 4.13
C LEU A 70 3.83 3.30 4.10
N GLY A 71 3.14 2.75 5.10
CA GLY A 71 1.69 2.86 5.24
C GLY A 71 1.25 4.32 5.43
N LEU A 72 1.91 5.07 6.31
CA LEU A 72 1.61 6.49 6.54
C LEU A 72 1.88 7.33 5.28
N VAL A 73 3.01 7.13 4.63
CA VAL A 73 3.34 7.83 3.39
C VAL A 73 2.37 7.41 2.27
N GLY A 74 1.93 6.16 2.22
CA GLY A 74 0.96 5.69 1.23
C GLY A 74 -0.42 6.34 1.40
N VAL A 75 -0.89 6.50 2.64
CA VAL A 75 -2.12 7.23 2.95
C VAL A 75 -1.97 8.72 2.61
N ALA A 76 -0.88 9.37 3.04
CA ALA A 76 -0.64 10.79 2.79
C ALA A 76 -0.38 11.12 1.31
N GLY A 77 0.34 10.24 0.61
CA GLY A 77 0.69 10.38 -0.81
C GLY A 77 -0.50 10.17 -1.74
N SER A 78 -1.55 9.51 -1.28
CA SER A 78 -2.79 9.28 -2.05
C SER A 78 -3.82 10.40 -1.89
N THR A 79 -3.42 11.54 -1.32
CA THR A 79 -4.27 12.73 -1.16
C THR A 79 -4.81 13.25 -2.49
N ARG A 80 -4.03 13.18 -3.57
CA ARG A 80 -4.50 13.51 -4.94
C ARG A 80 -5.61 12.58 -5.40
N GLY A 81 -5.47 11.27 -5.21
CA GLY A 81 -6.52 10.31 -5.53
C GLY A 81 -7.79 10.53 -4.73
N LEU A 82 -7.67 10.92 -3.45
CA LEU A 82 -8.82 11.26 -2.62
C LEU A 82 -9.57 12.51 -3.12
N THR A 83 -8.85 13.56 -3.51
CA THR A 83 -9.46 14.76 -4.10
C THR A 83 -10.09 14.46 -5.46
N ASP A 84 -9.45 13.64 -6.29
CA ASP A 84 -9.97 13.28 -7.62
C ASP A 84 -11.23 12.41 -7.54
N VAL A 85 -11.27 11.46 -6.59
CA VAL A 85 -12.48 10.67 -6.30
C VAL A 85 -13.62 11.58 -5.81
N TRP A 86 -13.32 12.56 -4.96
CA TRP A 86 -14.32 13.53 -4.51
C TRP A 86 -14.85 14.38 -5.67
N THR A 87 -13.96 14.88 -6.53
CA THR A 87 -14.33 15.65 -7.72
C THR A 87 -15.24 14.84 -8.65
N LEU A 88 -14.91 13.58 -8.92
CA LEU A 88 -15.77 12.65 -9.67
C LEU A 88 -17.14 12.47 -9.01
N ALA A 89 -17.19 12.29 -7.68
CA ALA A 89 -18.44 12.11 -6.94
C ALA A 89 -19.34 13.36 -7.00
N THR A 90 -18.75 14.55 -7.10
CA THR A 90 -19.47 15.83 -7.29
C THR A 90 -19.84 16.15 -8.74
N GLY A 91 -19.59 15.22 -9.68
CA GLY A 91 -19.90 15.37 -11.11
C GLY A 91 -18.83 16.13 -11.92
N GLY A 92 -17.64 16.35 -11.35
CA GLY A 92 -16.51 16.92 -12.06
C GLY A 92 -15.77 15.90 -12.92
N SER A 93 -14.99 16.40 -13.89
CA SER A 93 -14.10 15.59 -14.71
C SER A 93 -12.70 15.53 -14.10
N VAL A 94 -12.09 14.34 -14.08
CA VAL A 94 -10.68 14.16 -13.71
C VAL A 94 -9.93 13.48 -14.84
N ASP A 95 -8.62 13.74 -14.92
CA ASP A 95 -7.77 13.28 -16.02
C ASP A 95 -7.71 11.74 -16.14
N SER A 96 -7.80 11.02 -15.02
CA SER A 96 -7.77 9.54 -15.02
C SER A 96 -8.57 8.95 -13.86
N PRO A 97 -9.85 8.59 -14.09
CA PRO A 97 -10.70 7.95 -13.08
C PRO A 97 -10.13 6.62 -12.57
N ILE A 98 -9.46 5.87 -13.44
CA ILE A 98 -8.83 4.58 -13.09
C ILE A 98 -7.66 4.81 -12.12
N ALA A 99 -6.84 5.84 -12.34
CA ALA A 99 -5.76 6.19 -11.41
C ALA A 99 -6.33 6.58 -10.04
N ALA A 100 -7.37 7.41 -10.01
CA ALA A 100 -8.04 7.80 -8.78
C ALA A 100 -8.58 6.58 -8.00
N GLY A 101 -9.24 5.64 -8.70
CA GLY A 101 -9.71 4.38 -8.10
C GLY A 101 -8.59 3.51 -7.55
N SER A 102 -7.49 3.35 -8.29
CA SER A 102 -6.34 2.57 -7.83
C SER A 102 -5.66 3.16 -6.59
N GLN A 103 -5.63 4.49 -6.48
CA GLN A 103 -5.11 5.19 -5.31
C GLN A 103 -6.06 5.05 -4.10
N ALA A 104 -7.37 5.09 -4.30
CA ALA A 104 -8.33 4.81 -3.23
C ALA A 104 -8.15 3.40 -2.64
N VAL A 105 -7.99 2.38 -3.50
CA VAL A 105 -7.70 1.01 -3.04
C VAL A 105 -6.36 0.95 -2.32
N MET A 106 -5.35 1.65 -2.80
CA MET A 106 -4.06 1.76 -2.11
C MET A 106 -4.20 2.32 -0.70
N VAL A 107 -4.99 3.38 -0.49
CA VAL A 107 -5.26 3.94 0.86
C VAL A 107 -5.84 2.87 1.78
N VAL A 108 -6.85 2.13 1.32
CA VAL A 108 -7.49 1.07 2.12
C VAL A 108 -6.48 0.00 2.52
N LEU A 109 -5.64 -0.44 1.57
CA LEU A 109 -4.60 -1.43 1.83
C LEU A 109 -3.51 -0.91 2.78
N CYS A 110 -3.11 0.36 2.65
CA CYS A 110 -2.17 1.01 3.57
C CYS A 110 -2.75 1.15 4.98
N ILE A 111 -4.04 1.46 5.12
CA ILE A 111 -4.71 1.46 6.44
C ILE A 111 -4.70 0.05 7.05
N GLY A 112 -5.00 -0.98 6.25
CA GLY A 112 -4.90 -2.38 6.69
C GLY A 112 -3.49 -2.75 7.16
N LEU A 113 -2.46 -2.28 6.44
CA LEU A 113 -1.06 -2.45 6.84
C LEU A 113 -0.76 -1.75 8.17
N LEU A 114 -1.22 -0.51 8.36
CA LEU A 114 -1.04 0.22 9.62
C LEU A 114 -1.71 -0.47 10.80
N PHE A 115 -2.89 -1.05 10.59
CA PHE A 115 -3.58 -1.86 11.59
C PHE A 115 -2.74 -3.08 11.98
N LEU A 116 -2.17 -3.79 11.00
CA LEU A 116 -1.29 -4.94 11.24
C LEU A 116 -0.04 -4.54 12.03
N VAL A 117 0.58 -3.40 11.67
CA VAL A 117 1.73 -2.85 12.40
C VAL A 117 1.35 -2.50 13.83
N GLY A 118 0.24 -1.78 14.04
CA GLY A 118 -0.24 -1.38 15.36
C GLY A 118 -0.52 -2.56 16.27
N ARG A 119 -1.17 -3.60 15.74
CA ARG A 119 -1.38 -4.87 16.46
C ARG A 119 -0.04 -5.51 16.83
N SER A 120 0.90 -5.59 15.88
CA SER A 120 2.22 -6.19 16.14
C SER A 120 3.01 -5.49 17.24
N LEU A 121 2.88 -4.15 17.36
CA LEU A 121 3.54 -3.36 18.39
C LEU A 121 2.80 -3.42 19.75
N GLY A 122 1.50 -3.68 19.74
CA GLY A 122 0.69 -3.88 20.94
C GLY A 122 1.01 -5.20 21.63
N ASP A 123 1.19 -6.26 20.85
CA ASP A 123 1.53 -7.61 21.36
C ASP A 123 2.95 -7.71 21.95
N ASP A 124 3.78 -6.68 21.75
CA ASP A 124 5.18 -6.60 22.23
C ASP A 124 5.33 -5.95 23.62
N ARG A 125 4.23 -5.50 24.23
CA ARG A 125 4.19 -4.85 25.57
C ARG A 125 3.76 -5.84 26.65
#